data_AF-A0A924VQ06-F1
#
_entry.id   AF-A0A924VQ06-F1
#
_cell.length_a   1.000
_cell.length_b   1.000
_cell.length_c   1.000
_cell.angle_alpha   90.00
_cell.angle_beta   90.00
_cell.angle_gamma   90.00
#
_symmetry.space_group_name_H-M   'P 1'
#
loop_
_entity.id
_entity.type
_entity.pdbx_description
1 polymer ?
#
loop_
_entity_poly.entity_id
_entity_poly.type
_entity_poly.pdbx_seq_one_letter_code
_entity_poly.pdbx_strand_id
1 'polypeptide(L)'
;MMATRGIVLYLHVHQPWRIRDYTVFDTASQHNYFDNGTQSHRDNQAIFEKVANKSYRPMNAVLQKLLDDHDDFKLSLSITGTFLDQAEQWAPDVIESFKRLVDTGRVEIVGETYHHSLAFFYSRSEFEHQVELHRQKIRD
;
A
#
# COMPACT_ATOMS: atom_id res chain seq x y z
N MET A 1 11.48 18.68 -35.84
CA MET A 1 11.72 18.00 -34.55
C MET A 1 10.78 16.81 -34.47
N MET A 2 11.30 15.59 -34.32
CA MET A 2 10.45 14.45 -33.96
C MET A 2 9.97 14.65 -32.52
N ALA A 3 8.67 14.49 -32.28
CA ALA A 3 8.12 14.56 -30.93
C ALA A 3 8.69 13.40 -30.10
N THR A 4 9.42 13.72 -29.04
CA THR A 4 9.82 12.75 -28.02
C THR A 4 8.57 12.28 -27.29
N ARG A 5 8.28 10.98 -27.37
CA ARG A 5 7.17 10.35 -26.64
C ARG A 5 7.67 9.99 -25.25
N GLY A 6 7.06 10.56 -24.22
CA GLY A 6 7.29 10.16 -22.83
C GLY A 6 6.36 9.02 -22.42
N ILE A 7 6.87 8.08 -21.63
CA ILE A 7 6.07 7.07 -20.94
C ILE A 7 6.08 7.44 -19.46
N VAL A 8 4.91 7.51 -18.85
CA VAL A 8 4.76 7.72 -17.39
C VAL A 8 4.24 6.43 -16.80
N LEU A 9 5.05 5.80 -15.95
CA LEU A 9 4.67 4.59 -15.23
C LEU A 9 4.10 4.97 -13.87
N TYR A 10 2.89 4.52 -13.60
CA TYR A 10 2.21 4.64 -12.32
C TYR A 10 1.82 3.25 -11.80
N LEU A 11 2.27 2.90 -10.60
CA LEU A 11 1.94 1.64 -9.95
C LEU A 11 1.21 1.90 -8.64
N HIS A 12 0.15 1.14 -8.39
CA HIS A 12 -0.71 1.30 -7.24
C HIS A 12 -0.61 0.08 -6.31
N VAL A 13 -0.37 0.32 -5.03
CA VAL A 13 -0.11 -0.68 -3.99
C VAL A 13 -1.19 -0.60 -2.93
N HIS A 14 -2.06 -1.60 -2.93
CA HIS A 14 -3.14 -1.74 -1.96
C HIS A 14 -3.24 -3.18 -1.46
N GLN A 15 -3.49 -3.32 -0.16
CA GLN A 15 -3.82 -4.57 0.48
C GLN A 15 -4.91 -4.31 1.54
N PRO A 16 -6.11 -4.89 1.44
CA PRO A 16 -7.18 -4.63 2.39
C PRO A 16 -7.08 -5.53 3.64
N TRP A 17 -7.61 -5.04 4.76
CA TRP A 17 -7.95 -5.86 5.92
C TRP A 17 -9.16 -6.75 5.62
N ARG A 18 -8.99 -8.06 5.76
CA ARG A 18 -10.06 -9.05 5.66
C ARG A 18 -10.69 -9.20 7.03
N ILE A 19 -12.00 -8.97 7.09
CA ILE A 19 -12.80 -9.30 8.26
C ILE A 19 -12.64 -10.80 8.54
N ARG A 20 -12.53 -11.19 9.80
CA ARG A 20 -12.54 -12.58 10.22
C ARG A 20 -13.83 -13.27 9.84
N ASP A 21 -13.91 -14.57 10.08
CA ASP A 21 -15.20 -15.24 10.08
C ASP A 21 -16.02 -14.70 11.26
N TYR A 22 -16.84 -13.69 10.95
CA TYR A 22 -17.59 -12.87 11.90
C TYR A 22 -19.09 -13.16 11.73
N THR A 23 -19.66 -13.86 12.70
CA THR A 23 -21.03 -14.34 12.66
C THR A 23 -21.94 -13.47 13.53
N VAL A 24 -23.26 -13.66 13.40
CA VAL A 24 -24.24 -12.99 14.27
C VAL A 24 -24.02 -13.27 15.75
N PHE A 25 -23.42 -14.41 16.11
CA PHE A 25 -23.14 -14.78 17.49
C PHE A 25 -21.97 -14.01 18.09
N ASP A 26 -21.05 -13.51 17.25
CA ASP A 26 -19.91 -12.69 17.66
C ASP A 26 -20.35 -11.25 18.02
N THR A 27 -21.44 -10.76 17.42
CA THR A 27 -21.85 -9.34 17.49
C THR A 27 -22.03 -8.78 18.90
N ALA A 28 -22.41 -9.63 19.85
CA ALA A 28 -22.69 -9.23 21.23
C ALA A 28 -21.48 -9.32 22.18
N SER A 29 -20.43 -10.05 21.81
CA SER A 29 -19.37 -10.44 22.76
C SER A 29 -17.95 -10.27 22.22
N GLN A 30 -17.76 -10.18 20.91
CA GLN A 30 -16.45 -10.07 20.27
C GLN A 30 -16.47 -8.96 19.22
N HIS A 31 -15.66 -7.92 19.44
CA HIS A 31 -15.53 -6.76 18.55
C HIS A 31 -14.19 -6.70 17.82
N ASN A 32 -13.39 -7.77 17.88
CA ASN A 32 -12.16 -7.90 17.12
C ASN A 32 -12.47 -8.34 15.68
N TYR A 33 -12.59 -7.39 14.75
CA TYR A 33 -13.02 -7.71 13.38
C TYR A 33 -11.94 -8.38 12.52
N PHE A 34 -10.66 -8.23 12.85
CA PHE A 34 -9.54 -8.59 11.95
C PHE A 34 -8.52 -9.55 12.54
N ASP A 35 -8.61 -9.83 13.84
CA ASP A 35 -7.70 -10.70 14.55
C ASP A 35 -8.23 -12.14 14.51
N ASN A 36 -7.48 -13.01 13.85
CA ASN A 36 -7.83 -14.40 13.62
C ASN A 36 -6.89 -15.26 14.44
N GLY A 37 -7.21 -15.46 15.72
CA GLY A 37 -6.39 -16.26 16.65
C GLY A 37 -6.08 -17.69 16.20
N THR A 38 -6.70 -18.21 15.13
CA THR A 38 -6.35 -19.49 14.50
C THR A 38 -6.81 -19.61 13.04
N GLN A 39 -5.87 -19.92 12.14
CA GLN A 39 -6.03 -20.71 10.88
C GLN A 39 -7.26 -20.47 9.99
N SER A 40 -7.70 -19.23 9.80
CA SER A 40 -8.67 -18.91 8.75
C SER A 40 -7.94 -18.55 7.44
N HIS A 41 -8.55 -18.90 6.31
CA HIS A 41 -8.19 -18.41 4.98
C HIS A 41 -8.27 -16.88 4.84
N ARG A 42 -8.70 -16.17 5.90
CA ARG A 42 -8.80 -14.71 6.03
C ARG A 42 -7.73 -14.10 6.94
N ASP A 43 -6.75 -14.89 7.42
CA ASP A 43 -5.62 -14.41 8.22
C ASP A 43 -4.83 -13.33 7.45
N ASN A 44 -4.93 -12.10 7.94
CA ASN A 44 -4.32 -10.96 7.27
C ASN A 44 -2.79 -11.01 7.29
N GLN A 45 -2.17 -11.49 8.37
CA GLN A 45 -0.72 -11.61 8.46
C GLN A 45 -0.22 -12.64 7.44
N ALA A 46 -0.76 -13.86 7.48
CA ALA A 46 -0.34 -14.93 6.57
C ALA A 46 -0.55 -14.54 5.09
N ILE A 47 -1.65 -13.85 4.79
CA ILE A 47 -1.92 -13.37 3.43
C ILE A 47 -0.96 -12.24 3.04
N PHE A 48 -0.73 -11.26 3.92
CA PHE A 48 0.19 -10.16 3.65
C PHE A 48 1.59 -10.69 3.38
N GLU A 49 2.13 -11.54 4.25
CA GLU A 49 3.45 -12.16 4.10
C GLU A 49 3.57 -12.94 2.79
N LYS A 50 2.53 -13.72 2.44
CA LYS A 50 2.47 -14.45 1.17
C LYS A 50 2.53 -13.50 -0.02
N VAL A 51 1.76 -12.41 -0.02
CA VAL A 51 1.76 -11.43 -1.12
C VAL A 51 3.09 -10.67 -1.16
N ALA A 52 3.64 -10.29 -0.01
CA ALA A 52 4.92 -9.62 0.09
C ALA A 52 6.07 -10.44 -0.52
N ASN A 53 6.10 -11.75 -0.24
CA ASN A 53 7.10 -12.67 -0.81
C ASN A 53 6.92 -12.90 -2.31
N LYS A 54 5.68 -12.86 -2.81
CA LYS A 54 5.38 -13.14 -4.22
C LYS A 54 5.36 -11.90 -5.11
N SER A 55 5.16 -10.72 -4.54
CA SER A 55 4.87 -9.48 -5.28
C SER A 55 5.71 -8.31 -4.82
N TYR A 56 5.54 -7.79 -3.59
CA TYR A 56 6.16 -6.52 -3.20
C TYR A 56 7.69 -6.57 -3.21
N ARG A 57 8.29 -7.58 -2.57
CA ARG A 57 9.75 -7.76 -2.53
C ARG A 57 10.34 -7.97 -3.94
N PRO A 58 9.88 -8.94 -4.75
CA PRO A 58 10.45 -9.16 -6.07
C PRO A 58 10.20 -7.97 -7.01
N MET A 59 9.03 -7.31 -6.94
CA MET A 59 8.76 -6.14 -7.77
C MET A 59 9.69 -4.98 -7.40
N ASN A 60 9.86 -4.68 -6.11
CA ASN A 60 10.74 -3.59 -5.68
C ASN A 60 12.21 -3.87 -6.04
N ALA A 61 12.65 -5.14 -6.03
CA ALA A 61 13.97 -5.52 -6.53
C ALA A 61 14.12 -5.27 -8.05
N VAL A 62 13.07 -5.57 -8.84
CA VAL A 62 13.06 -5.26 -10.28
C VAL A 62 13.08 -3.75 -10.52
N LEU A 63 12.28 -2.99 -9.77
CA LEU A 63 12.25 -1.52 -9.88
C LEU A 63 13.60 -0.91 -9.53
N GLN A 64 14.25 -1.38 -8.46
CA GLN A 64 15.58 -0.93 -8.08
C GLN A 64 16.58 -1.20 -9.19
N LYS A 65 16.59 -2.43 -9.74
CA LYS A 65 17.47 -2.78 -10.87
C LYS A 65 17.22 -1.88 -12.08
N LEU A 66 15.97 -1.57 -12.43
CA LEU A 66 15.66 -0.68 -13.54
C LEU A 66 16.14 0.75 -13.28
N LEU A 67 16.03 1.24 -12.05
CA LEU A 67 16.58 2.54 -11.66
C LEU A 67 18.12 2.53 -11.71
N ASP A 68 18.77 1.44 -11.34
CA ASP A 68 20.24 1.34 -11.39
C ASP A 68 20.76 1.22 -12.84
N ASP A 69 20.04 0.50 -13.71
CA ASP A 69 20.46 0.24 -15.10
C ASP A 69 20.12 1.38 -16.07
N HIS A 70 19.18 2.27 -15.71
CA HIS A 70 18.64 3.29 -16.61
C HIS A 70 18.49 4.65 -15.92
N ASP A 71 19.41 5.58 -16.23
CA ASP A 71 19.43 6.93 -15.62
C ASP A 71 18.14 7.73 -15.81
N ASP A 72 17.51 7.59 -16.99
CA ASP A 72 16.27 8.30 -17.36
C ASP A 72 15.00 7.59 -16.87
N PHE A 73 15.09 6.40 -16.28
CA PHE A 73 13.93 5.67 -15.79
C PHE A 73 13.36 6.33 -14.53
N LYS A 74 12.06 6.61 -14.57
CA LYS A 74 11.29 7.25 -13.49
C LYS A 74 9.92 6.62 -13.41
N LEU A 75 9.34 6.63 -12.22
CA LEU A 75 8.00 6.12 -11.98
C LEU A 75 7.35 6.82 -10.79
N SER A 76 6.03 6.71 -10.72
CA SER A 76 5.25 7.16 -9.57
C SER A 76 4.60 5.95 -8.88
N LEU A 77 4.55 5.97 -7.55
CA LEU A 77 3.92 4.96 -6.73
C LEU A 77 2.79 5.58 -5.91
N SER A 78 1.67 4.87 -5.80
CA SER A 78 0.59 5.18 -4.86
C SER A 78 0.51 4.03 -3.88
N ILE A 79 0.62 4.31 -2.58
CA ILE A 79 0.67 3.30 -1.53
C ILE A 79 -0.37 3.67 -0.47
N THR A 80 -1.41 2.86 -0.35
CA THR A 80 -2.50 3.13 0.59
C THR A 80 -2.02 3.14 2.05
N GLY A 81 -2.60 3.98 2.91
CA GLY A 81 -2.28 3.98 4.35
C GLY A 81 -2.57 2.63 5.01
N THR A 82 -3.66 1.99 4.58
CA THR A 82 -4.03 0.63 5.02
C THR A 82 -2.98 -0.43 4.68
N PHE A 83 -2.29 -0.30 3.55
CA PHE A 83 -1.16 -1.17 3.23
C PHE A 83 0.02 -0.90 4.17
N LEU A 84 0.35 0.37 4.41
CA LEU A 84 1.46 0.76 5.28
C LEU A 84 1.27 0.22 6.70
N ASP A 85 0.07 0.33 7.27
CA ASP A 85 -0.22 -0.19 8.61
C ASP A 85 0.00 -1.71 8.75
N GLN A 86 -0.31 -2.48 7.69
CA GLN A 86 -0.04 -3.93 7.68
C GLN A 86 1.43 -4.23 7.46
N ALA A 87 2.09 -3.46 6.59
CA ALA A 87 3.51 -3.61 6.31
C ALA A 87 4.36 -3.29 7.56
N GLU A 88 4.01 -2.26 8.34
CA GLU A 88 4.67 -1.95 9.61
C GLU A 88 4.59 -3.09 10.61
N GLN A 89 3.43 -3.76 10.67
CA GLN A 89 3.21 -4.86 11.60
C GLN A 89 3.92 -6.15 11.19
N TRP A 90 3.96 -6.48 9.88
CA TRP A 90 4.33 -7.83 9.44
C TRP A 90 5.48 -7.89 8.43
N ALA A 91 5.85 -6.78 7.82
CA ALA A 91 6.89 -6.74 6.79
C ALA A 91 7.56 -5.36 6.67
N PRO A 92 8.19 -4.85 7.74
CA PRO A 92 8.80 -3.52 7.73
C PRO A 92 9.90 -3.41 6.66
N ASP A 93 10.54 -4.52 6.29
CA ASP A 93 11.52 -4.59 5.21
C ASP A 93 10.94 -4.20 3.83
N VAL A 94 9.64 -4.39 3.61
CA VAL A 94 8.95 -3.95 2.40
C VAL A 94 8.85 -2.42 2.37
N ILE A 95 8.53 -1.77 3.51
CA ILE A 95 8.54 -0.31 3.62
C ILE A 95 9.95 0.23 3.34
N GLU A 96 10.97 -0.38 3.97
CA GLU A 96 12.36 0.02 3.74
C GLU A 96 12.77 -0.15 2.27
N SER A 97 12.21 -1.12 1.54
CA SER A 97 12.44 -1.23 0.11
C SER A 97 11.78 -0.11 -0.71
N PHE A 98 10.59 0.36 -0.33
CA PHE A 98 9.99 1.53 -0.98
C PHE A 98 10.76 2.81 -0.67
N LYS A 99 11.22 3.00 0.58
CA LYS A 99 12.07 4.13 0.96
C LYS A 99 13.34 4.19 0.10
N ARG A 100 14.03 3.05 -0.07
CA ARG A 100 15.21 2.99 -0.97
C ARG A 100 14.89 3.40 -2.41
N LEU A 101 13.73 3.01 -2.95
CA LEU A 101 13.31 3.44 -4.29
C LEU A 101 13.12 4.96 -4.33
N VAL A 102 12.44 5.54 -3.34
CA VAL A 102 12.21 6.98 -3.23
C VAL A 102 13.51 7.76 -3.04
N ASP A 103 14.44 7.25 -2.23
CA ASP A 103 15.75 7.87 -1.95
C ASP A 103 16.63 8.02 -3.20
N THR A 104 16.32 7.30 -4.28
CA THR A 104 16.96 7.54 -5.58
C THR A 104 16.65 8.90 -6.20
N GLY A 105 15.63 9.61 -5.70
CA GLY A 105 15.13 10.87 -6.26
C GLY A 105 14.38 10.71 -7.59
N ARG A 106 14.13 9.48 -8.03
CA ARG A 106 13.51 9.14 -9.32
C ARG A 106 12.16 8.43 -9.18
N VAL A 107 11.70 8.27 -7.95
CA VAL A 107 10.40 7.69 -7.62
C VAL A 107 9.58 8.70 -6.83
N GLU A 108 8.42 9.06 -7.37
CA GLU A 108 7.48 9.99 -6.73
C GLU A 108 6.37 9.23 -6.00
N ILE A 109 5.99 9.69 -4.80
CA ILE A 109 4.79 9.18 -4.12
C ILE A 109 3.58 10.05 -4.48
N VAL A 110 2.54 9.41 -4.98
CA VAL A 110 1.25 10.02 -5.28
C VAL A 110 0.35 9.91 -4.05
N GLY A 111 -0.20 11.04 -3.62
CA GLY A 111 -1.15 11.10 -2.51
C GLY A 111 -2.50 10.48 -2.88
N GLU A 112 -3.13 9.79 -1.92
CA GLU A 112 -4.42 9.13 -2.10
C GLU A 112 -5.22 9.11 -0.78
N THR A 113 -6.38 8.47 -0.76
CA THR A 113 -7.13 8.26 0.48
C THR A 113 -6.47 7.19 1.34
N TYR A 114 -6.37 7.41 2.66
CA TYR A 114 -5.77 6.45 3.60
C TYR A 114 -6.35 5.02 3.51
N HIS A 115 -7.68 4.90 3.37
CA HIS A 115 -8.39 3.64 3.40
C HIS A 115 -8.72 3.06 2.02
N HIS A 116 -8.15 3.60 0.93
CA HIS A 116 -8.51 3.23 -0.45
C HIS A 116 -10.03 3.34 -0.71
N SER A 117 -10.64 4.40 -0.16
CA SER A 117 -12.09 4.56 -0.16
C SER A 117 -12.58 5.45 -1.30
N LEU A 118 -13.86 5.31 -1.62
CA LEU A 118 -14.56 6.17 -2.57
C LEU A 118 -15.21 7.38 -1.89
N ALA A 119 -14.62 7.86 -0.77
CA ALA A 119 -15.19 8.92 0.08
C ALA A 119 -15.63 10.17 -0.70
N PHE A 120 -14.90 10.54 -1.76
CA PHE A 120 -15.20 11.70 -2.60
C PHE A 120 -16.64 11.71 -3.15
N PHE A 121 -17.20 10.53 -3.46
CA PHE A 121 -18.57 10.44 -3.99
C PHE A 121 -19.65 10.74 -2.95
N TYR A 122 -19.33 10.60 -1.66
CA TYR A 122 -20.33 10.62 -0.58
C TYR A 122 -20.13 11.78 0.38
N SER A 123 -18.88 12.14 0.67
CA SER A 123 -18.55 13.20 1.63
C SER A 123 -17.19 13.81 1.31
N ARG A 124 -17.22 15.10 0.95
CA ARG A 124 -16.02 15.88 0.69
C ARG A 124 -15.14 16.01 1.94
N SER A 125 -15.74 16.22 3.11
CA SER A 125 -14.99 16.35 4.36
C SER A 125 -14.28 15.05 4.75
N GLU A 126 -14.93 13.90 4.52
CA GLU A 126 -14.31 12.59 4.75
C GLU A 126 -13.16 12.33 3.76
N PHE A 127 -13.36 12.69 2.49
CA PHE A 127 -12.30 12.60 1.49
C PHE A 127 -11.08 13.45 1.87
N GLU A 128 -11.29 14.73 2.20
CA GLU A 128 -10.22 15.65 2.63
C GLU A 128 -9.50 15.14 3.89
N HIS A 129 -10.25 14.59 4.85
CA HIS A 129 -9.69 13.98 6.04
C HIS A 129 -8.80 12.76 5.73
N GLN A 130 -9.27 11.83 4.89
CA GLN A 130 -8.48 10.66 4.51
C GLN A 130 -7.23 11.01 3.68
N VAL A 131 -7.29 12.04 2.84
CA VAL A 131 -6.11 12.54 2.12
C VAL A 131 -5.10 13.14 3.09
N GLU A 132 -5.55 13.89 4.10
CA GLU A 132 -4.68 14.47 5.10
C GLU A 132 -4.02 13.40 5.99
N LEU A 133 -4.77 12.39 6.42
CA LEU A 133 -4.21 11.23 7.14
C LEU A 133 -3.13 10.52 6.31
N HIS A 134 -3.40 10.30 5.01
CA HIS A 134 -2.43 9.67 4.12
C HIS A 134 -1.16 10.52 3.98
N ARG A 135 -1.32 11.82 3.80
CA ARG A 135 -0.21 12.78 3.71
C ARG A 135 0.67 12.77 4.96
N GLN A 136 0.07 12.64 6.15
CA GLN A 136 0.82 12.52 7.40
C GLN A 136 1.59 11.20 7.44
N LYS A 137 0.93 10.08 7.18
CA LYS A 137 1.53 8.75 7.19
C LYS A 137 2.71 8.58 6.22
N ILE A 138 2.67 9.23 5.06
CA ILE A 138 3.79 9.20 4.09
C ILE A 138 5.03 9.97 4.59
N ARG A 139 4.85 10.92 5.52
CA ARG A 139 5.95 11.74 6.06
C ARG A 139 6.59 11.16 7.32
N ASP A 140 5.86 10.31 8.04
CA ASP A 140 6.32 9.62 9.24
C ASP A 140 7.42 8.58 8.92
#